data_AF-A0A369UTG7-F1
#
_entry.id   AF-A0A369UTG7-F1
#
_cell.length_a   1.000
_cell.length_b   1.000
_cell.length_c   1.000
_cell.angle_alpha   90.00
_cell.angle_beta   90.00
_cell.angle_gamma   90.00
#
_symmetry.space_group_name_H-M   'P 1'
#
loop_
_entity.id
_entity.type
_entity.pdbx_description
1 polymer ?
#
loop_
_entity_poly.entity_id
_entity_poly.type
_entity_poly.pdbx_seq_one_letter_code
_entity_poly.pdbx_strand_id
1 'polypeptide(L)'
;MELDDFKQAWQALDRRLEQQNTLNLQLYRDARLDKARRSLRPLVWGQRLQIMAGVCVMLLFAPFWVEHLDKPHLMLSGLALHIYGLMFVLSAARNLYLVNRIDYANQVLDIQRQLATLQAWRERVEWPVFAVIGCFIWVPLILVIFAWMGADVWVNAPIVVWSWMASAFVCLLILWGVVYWMRRSGRGRVLQRSQAGKSVYRAEGVLEELARFEGG
;
A
#
# COMPACT_ATOMS: atom_id res chain seq x y z
N MET A 1 -60.78 33.91 -3.96
CA MET A 1 -59.58 33.87 -4.81
C MET A 1 -58.28 33.82 -4.01
N GLU A 2 -58.18 34.43 -2.82
CA GLU A 2 -56.90 34.47 -2.08
C GLU A 2 -56.38 33.14 -1.53
N LEU A 3 -57.26 32.18 -1.22
CA LEU A 3 -56.85 30.91 -0.62
C LEU A 3 -56.14 29.98 -1.61
N ASP A 4 -56.56 30.00 -2.88
CA ASP A 4 -55.96 29.16 -3.92
C ASP A 4 -54.61 29.73 -4.38
N ASP A 5 -54.47 31.06 -4.41
CA ASP A 5 -53.18 31.73 -4.66
C ASP A 5 -52.16 31.39 -3.56
N PHE A 6 -52.59 31.34 -2.29
CA PHE A 6 -51.76 30.90 -1.17
C PHE A 6 -51.32 29.44 -1.31
N LYS A 7 -52.22 28.53 -1.74
CA LYS A 7 -51.88 27.12 -1.97
C LYS A 7 -50.89 26.96 -3.11
N GLN A 8 -51.04 27.72 -4.20
CA GLN A 8 -50.12 27.68 -5.33
C GLN A 8 -48.73 28.22 -4.93
N ALA A 9 -48.69 29.32 -4.18
CA ALA A 9 -47.44 29.87 -3.65
C ALA A 9 -46.73 28.87 -2.71
N TRP A 10 -47.48 28.17 -1.85
CA TRP A 10 -46.95 27.14 -0.97
C TRP A 10 -46.35 25.96 -1.76
N GLN A 11 -47.08 25.42 -2.74
CA GLN A 11 -46.59 24.32 -3.58
C GLN A 11 -45.36 24.70 -4.41
N ALA A 12 -45.28 25.94 -4.88
CA ALA A 12 -44.10 26.44 -5.59
C ALA A 12 -42.88 26.58 -4.67
N LEU A 13 -43.10 26.99 -3.41
CA LEU A 13 -42.05 27.06 -2.39
C LEU A 13 -41.54 25.66 -2.04
N ASP A 14 -42.45 24.70 -1.82
CA ASP A 14 -42.13 23.32 -1.45
C ASP A 14 -41.30 22.63 -2.53
N ARG A 15 -41.68 22.77 -3.80
CA ARG A 15 -40.88 22.27 -4.95
C ARG A 15 -39.49 22.90 -5.02
N ARG A 16 -39.36 24.20 -4.75
CA ARG A 16 -38.04 24.87 -4.71
C ARG A 16 -37.20 24.38 -3.54
N LEU A 17 -37.82 24.09 -2.41
CA LEU A 17 -37.17 23.61 -1.20
C LEU A 17 -36.67 22.17 -1.40
N GLU A 18 -37.49 21.30 -2.00
CA GLU A 18 -37.07 19.96 -2.44
C GLU A 18 -35.92 20.02 -3.46
N GLN A 19 -36.02 20.88 -4.48
CA GLN A 19 -34.94 21.06 -5.46
C GLN A 19 -33.65 21.57 -4.81
N GLN A 20 -33.72 22.53 -3.89
CA GLN A 20 -32.53 23.00 -3.16
C GLN A 20 -31.97 21.92 -2.24
N ASN A 21 -32.82 21.13 -1.60
CA ASN A 21 -32.38 20.07 -0.69
C ASN A 21 -31.63 18.98 -1.46
N THR A 22 -32.18 18.54 -2.61
CA THR A 22 -31.51 17.54 -3.47
C THR A 22 -30.16 18.04 -4.00
N LEU A 23 -30.07 19.30 -4.45
CA LEU A 23 -28.80 19.91 -4.88
C LEU A 23 -27.78 20.04 -3.75
N ASN A 24 -28.21 20.43 -2.54
CA ASN A 24 -27.34 20.50 -1.37
C ASN A 24 -26.81 19.12 -0.97
N LEU A 25 -27.65 18.08 -1.06
CA LEU A 25 -27.26 16.69 -0.80
C LEU A 25 -26.24 16.21 -1.83
N GLN A 26 -26.43 16.54 -3.11
CA GLN A 26 -25.48 16.26 -4.18
C GLN A 26 -24.14 16.98 -3.97
N LEU A 27 -24.15 18.29 -3.69
CA LEU A 27 -22.95 19.07 -3.41
C LEU A 27 -22.20 18.55 -2.17
N TYR A 28 -22.92 18.15 -1.12
CA TYR A 28 -22.33 17.57 0.08
C TYR A 28 -21.66 16.23 -0.23
N ARG A 29 -22.32 15.38 -1.02
CA ARG A 29 -21.79 14.10 -1.48
C ARG A 29 -20.53 14.30 -2.32
N ASP A 30 -20.56 15.20 -3.30
CA ASP A 30 -19.42 15.50 -4.18
C ASP A 30 -18.23 16.05 -3.39
N ALA A 31 -18.46 16.98 -2.47
CA ALA A 31 -17.41 17.54 -1.61
C ALA A 31 -16.76 16.47 -0.72
N ARG A 32 -17.54 15.51 -0.20
CA ARG A 32 -17.02 14.39 0.61
C ARG A 32 -16.26 13.37 -0.23
N LEU A 33 -16.74 13.05 -1.43
CA LEU A 33 -16.04 12.18 -2.39
C LEU A 33 -14.71 12.81 -2.84
N ASP A 34 -14.69 14.11 -3.10
CA ASP A 34 -13.47 14.84 -3.43
C ASP A 34 -12.48 14.85 -2.26
N LYS A 35 -12.96 15.00 -1.02
CA LYS A 35 -12.14 14.90 0.18
C LYS A 35 -11.53 13.51 0.34
N ALA A 36 -12.28 12.45 0.04
CA ALA A 36 -11.80 11.07 0.02
C ALA A 36 -10.77 10.83 -1.11
N ARG A 37 -10.97 11.38 -2.31
CA ARG A 37 -9.96 11.33 -3.39
C ARG A 37 -8.67 12.04 -2.98
N ARG A 38 -8.78 13.23 -2.38
CA ARG A 38 -7.62 14.02 -1.93
C ARG A 38 -6.84 13.32 -0.82
N SER A 39 -7.50 12.58 0.07
CA SER A 39 -6.82 11.83 1.14
C SER A 39 -6.02 10.62 0.61
N LEU A 40 -6.38 10.09 -0.57
CA LEU A 40 -5.68 8.98 -1.24
C LEU A 40 -4.53 9.44 -2.17
N ARG A 41 -4.48 10.71 -2.57
CA ARG A 41 -3.36 11.27 -3.35
C ARG A 41 -1.96 10.99 -2.78
N PRO A 42 -1.68 11.17 -1.48
CA PRO A 42 -0.36 10.85 -0.94
C PRO A 42 -0.01 9.36 -1.06
N LEU A 43 -1.01 8.47 -0.95
CA LEU A 43 -0.82 7.04 -1.18
C LEU A 43 -0.42 6.77 -2.63
N VAL A 44 -1.14 7.37 -3.60
CA VAL A 44 -0.81 7.24 -5.03
C VAL A 44 0.59 7.74 -5.34
N TRP A 45 0.99 8.89 -4.77
CA TRP A 45 2.32 9.43 -4.97
C TRP A 45 3.41 8.52 -4.39
N GLY A 46 3.19 8.00 -3.17
CA GLY A 46 4.07 7.00 -2.56
C GLY A 46 4.21 5.74 -3.42
N GLN A 47 3.11 5.24 -4.01
CA GLN A 47 3.19 4.07 -4.89
C GLN A 47 3.90 4.35 -6.22
N ARG A 48 3.75 5.55 -6.79
CA ARG A 48 4.52 5.94 -7.97
C ARG A 48 6.02 5.99 -7.66
N LEU A 49 6.41 6.57 -6.54
CA LEU A 49 7.81 6.59 -6.10
C LEU A 49 8.33 5.16 -5.87
N GLN A 50 7.50 4.27 -5.30
CA GLN A 50 7.83 2.87 -5.10
C GLN A 50 8.06 2.12 -6.43
N ILE A 51 7.23 2.36 -7.45
CA ILE A 51 7.42 1.81 -8.81
C ILE A 51 8.75 2.32 -9.38
N MET A 52 8.99 3.63 -9.33
CA MET A 52 10.23 4.20 -9.85
C MET A 52 11.46 3.59 -9.17
N ALA A 53 11.44 3.47 -7.84
CA ALA A 53 12.52 2.82 -7.10
C ALA A 53 12.72 1.36 -7.51
N GLY A 54 11.63 0.58 -7.65
CA GLY A 54 11.69 -0.81 -8.09
C GLY A 54 12.24 -0.96 -9.51
N VAL A 55 11.83 -0.09 -10.44
CA VAL A 55 12.37 -0.06 -11.81
C VAL A 55 13.85 0.31 -11.82
N CYS A 56 14.28 1.31 -11.04
CA CYS A 56 15.69 1.66 -10.91
C CYS A 56 16.53 0.47 -10.39
N VAL A 57 16.04 -0.23 -9.37
CA VAL A 57 16.68 -1.46 -8.85
C VAL A 57 16.77 -2.52 -9.95
N MET A 58 15.68 -2.79 -10.68
CA MET A 58 15.70 -3.77 -11.76
C MET A 58 16.72 -3.42 -12.85
N LEU A 59 16.74 -2.17 -13.31
CA LEU A 59 17.67 -1.70 -14.33
C LEU A 59 19.13 -1.75 -13.86
N LEU A 60 19.37 -1.48 -12.58
CA LEU A 60 20.70 -1.50 -11.98
C LEU A 60 21.26 -2.92 -11.85
N PHE A 61 20.45 -3.87 -11.38
CA PHE A 61 20.92 -5.23 -11.12
C PHE A 61 20.76 -6.19 -12.31
N ALA A 62 19.94 -5.84 -13.32
CA ALA A 62 19.83 -6.62 -14.56
C ALA A 62 21.18 -6.89 -15.25
N PRO A 63 21.99 -5.87 -15.59
CA PRO A 63 23.28 -6.11 -16.23
C PRO A 63 24.23 -6.89 -15.30
N PHE A 64 24.19 -6.62 -13.99
CA PHE A 64 25.11 -7.23 -13.04
C PHE A 64 25.05 -8.76 -13.03
N TRP A 65 23.85 -9.35 -12.93
CA TRP A 65 23.75 -10.83 -12.89
C TRP A 65 24.04 -11.47 -14.26
N VAL A 66 23.81 -10.75 -15.36
CA VAL A 66 24.14 -11.19 -16.73
C VAL A 66 25.65 -11.17 -16.96
N GLU A 67 26.36 -10.20 -16.41
CA GLU A 67 27.83 -10.10 -16.50
C GLU A 67 28.56 -11.14 -15.62
N HIS A 68 27.90 -11.66 -14.58
CA HIS A 68 28.50 -12.58 -13.60
C HIS A 68 27.94 -14.01 -13.69
N LEU A 69 27.50 -14.45 -14.86
CA LEU A 69 26.98 -15.81 -15.08
C LEU A 69 28.02 -16.92 -14.78
N ASP A 70 29.31 -16.58 -14.84
CA ASP A 70 30.44 -17.44 -14.49
C ASP A 70 30.61 -17.63 -12.96
N LYS A 71 30.03 -16.74 -12.15
CA LYS A 71 30.16 -16.74 -10.68
C LYS A 71 28.78 -16.92 -10.03
N PRO A 72 28.37 -18.15 -9.68
CA PRO A 72 27.00 -18.45 -9.30
C PRO A 72 26.51 -17.69 -8.06
N HIS A 73 27.39 -17.40 -7.10
CA HIS A 73 27.05 -16.62 -5.90
C HIS A 73 26.75 -15.15 -6.20
N LEU A 74 27.48 -14.53 -7.14
CA LEU A 74 27.22 -13.15 -7.59
C LEU A 74 26.00 -13.07 -8.50
N MET A 75 25.87 -14.03 -9.44
CA MET A 75 24.68 -14.17 -10.27
C MET A 75 23.41 -14.27 -9.41
N LEU A 76 23.40 -15.17 -8.43
CA LEU A 76 22.25 -15.37 -7.55
C LEU A 76 21.94 -14.13 -6.70
N SER A 77 22.99 -13.43 -6.25
CA SER A 77 22.83 -12.17 -5.50
C SER A 77 22.19 -11.07 -6.34
N GLY A 78 22.66 -10.86 -7.57
CA GLY A 78 22.08 -9.90 -8.51
C GLY A 78 20.66 -10.27 -8.92
N LEU A 79 20.40 -11.55 -9.18
CA LEU A 79 19.06 -12.06 -9.51
C LEU A 79 18.07 -11.86 -8.35
N ALA A 80 18.49 -12.14 -7.12
CA ALA A 80 17.67 -11.91 -5.93
C ALA A 80 17.28 -10.43 -5.78
N LEU A 81 18.22 -9.51 -5.99
CA LEU A 81 17.95 -8.06 -5.96
C LEU A 81 17.04 -7.61 -7.11
N HIS A 82 17.21 -8.19 -8.30
CA HIS A 82 16.33 -7.91 -9.43
C HIS A 82 14.89 -8.38 -9.17
N ILE A 83 14.70 -9.60 -8.67
CA ILE A 83 13.40 -10.13 -8.26
C ILE A 83 12.79 -9.27 -7.16
N TYR A 84 13.59 -8.79 -6.21
CA TYR A 84 13.12 -7.88 -5.17
C TYR A 84 12.59 -6.57 -5.75
N GLY A 85 13.31 -5.96 -6.70
CA GLY A 85 12.82 -4.80 -7.45
C GLY A 85 11.49 -5.07 -8.17
N LEU A 86 11.36 -6.23 -8.80
CA LEU A 86 10.11 -6.65 -9.44
C LEU A 86 8.95 -6.77 -8.44
N MET A 87 9.20 -7.32 -7.25
CA MET A 87 8.19 -7.40 -6.19
C MET A 87 7.73 -6.00 -5.74
N PHE A 88 8.63 -5.02 -5.65
CA PHE A 88 8.28 -3.63 -5.35
C PHE A 88 7.31 -3.05 -6.38
N VAL A 89 7.60 -3.27 -7.66
CA VAL A 89 6.76 -2.81 -8.78
C VAL A 89 5.40 -3.49 -8.77
N LEU A 90 5.35 -4.82 -8.61
CA LEU A 90 4.10 -5.58 -8.59
C LEU A 90 3.20 -5.20 -7.40
N SER A 91 3.78 -5.03 -6.21
CA SER A 91 3.07 -4.54 -5.02
C SER A 91 2.44 -3.16 -5.29
N ALA A 92 3.24 -2.22 -5.78
CA ALA A 92 2.78 -0.86 -6.03
C ALA A 92 1.76 -0.77 -7.18
N ALA A 93 1.97 -1.53 -8.26
CA ALA A 93 1.02 -1.64 -9.37
C ALA A 93 -0.32 -2.21 -8.93
N ARG A 94 -0.32 -3.26 -8.08
CA ARG A 94 -1.53 -3.82 -7.49
C ARG A 94 -2.26 -2.80 -6.62
N ASN A 95 -1.54 -2.09 -5.75
CA ASN A 95 -2.11 -1.04 -4.91
C ASN A 95 -2.73 0.09 -5.77
N LEU A 96 -2.07 0.48 -6.86
CA LEU A 96 -2.57 1.52 -7.77
C LEU A 96 -3.78 1.04 -8.59
N TYR A 97 -3.77 -0.21 -9.07
CA TYR A 97 -4.91 -0.82 -9.76
C TYR A 97 -6.16 -0.81 -8.88
N LEU A 98 -6.00 -1.09 -7.59
CA LEU A 98 -7.11 -1.12 -6.65
C LEU A 98 -7.63 0.27 -6.29
N VAL A 99 -6.74 1.26 -6.15
CA VAL A 99 -7.16 2.66 -6.00
C VAL A 99 -7.92 3.14 -7.24
N ASN A 100 -7.49 2.74 -8.44
CA ASN A 100 -8.16 3.12 -9.69
C ASN A 100 -9.50 2.40 -9.91
N ARG A 101 -9.72 1.23 -9.28
CA ARG A 101 -11.00 0.50 -9.31
C ARG A 101 -12.03 0.99 -8.31
N ILE A 102 -11.71 1.96 -7.46
CA ILE A 102 -12.68 2.60 -6.59
C ILE A 102 -13.62 3.43 -7.47
N ASP A 103 -14.68 2.78 -7.94
CA ASP A 103 -15.76 3.43 -8.67
C ASP A 103 -16.65 4.14 -7.64
N TYR A 104 -16.33 5.42 -7.42
CA TYR A 104 -17.05 6.30 -6.49
C TYR A 104 -18.52 6.54 -6.89
N ALA A 105 -18.97 6.01 -8.03
CA ALA A 105 -20.35 6.09 -8.49
C ALA A 105 -21.27 4.99 -7.89
N ASN A 106 -20.72 3.89 -7.37
CA ASN A 106 -21.50 2.76 -6.84
C ASN A 106 -21.41 2.62 -5.30
N GLN A 107 -22.42 1.95 -4.72
CA GLN A 107 -22.68 1.84 -3.27
C GLN A 107 -21.42 1.62 -2.43
N VAL A 108 -21.32 2.41 -1.34
CA VAL A 108 -20.22 2.45 -0.37
C VAL A 108 -19.78 1.07 0.15
N LEU A 109 -20.69 0.09 0.16
CA LEU A 109 -20.47 -1.29 0.62
C LEU A 109 -19.52 -2.11 -0.27
N ASP A 110 -19.50 -1.91 -1.59
CA ASP A 110 -18.60 -2.66 -2.48
C ASP A 110 -17.15 -2.15 -2.37
N ILE A 111 -16.99 -0.85 -2.12
CA ILE A 111 -15.70 -0.23 -1.86
C ILE A 111 -15.08 -0.80 -0.57
N GLN A 112 -15.88 -0.94 0.48
CA GLN A 112 -15.43 -1.52 1.76
C GLN A 112 -15.04 -3.01 1.64
N ARG A 113 -15.77 -3.82 0.87
CA ARG A 113 -15.42 -5.23 0.65
C ARG A 113 -14.13 -5.41 -0.16
N GLN A 114 -13.93 -4.59 -1.19
CA GLN A 114 -12.70 -4.64 -2.00
C GLN A 114 -11.49 -4.20 -1.17
N LEU A 115 -11.63 -3.18 -0.32
CA LEU A 115 -10.61 -2.75 0.63
C LEU A 115 -10.29 -3.83 1.68
N ALA A 116 -11.30 -4.50 2.24
CA ALA A 116 -11.11 -5.57 3.23
C ALA A 116 -10.36 -6.79 2.66
N THR A 117 -10.67 -7.18 1.42
CA THR A 117 -9.99 -8.30 0.74
C THR A 117 -8.52 -7.96 0.44
N LEU A 118 -8.26 -6.69 0.14
CA LEU A 118 -6.92 -6.13 -0.04
C LEU A 118 -6.09 -6.18 1.22
N GLN A 119 -6.66 -5.69 2.32
CA GLN A 119 -6.04 -5.67 3.64
C GLN A 119 -5.74 -7.09 4.09
N ALA A 120 -6.67 -8.03 3.93
CA ALA A 120 -6.48 -9.43 4.30
C ALA A 120 -5.27 -10.08 3.58
N TRP A 121 -5.08 -9.82 2.29
CA TRP A 121 -3.91 -10.36 1.56
C TRP A 121 -2.61 -9.66 1.94
N ARG A 122 -2.64 -8.32 2.08
CA ARG A 122 -1.46 -7.54 2.46
C ARG A 122 -0.94 -7.89 3.86
N GLU A 123 -1.86 -8.10 4.80
CA GLU A 123 -1.52 -8.49 6.17
C GLU A 123 -1.03 -9.94 6.26
N ARG A 124 -1.65 -10.85 5.50
CA ARG A 124 -1.31 -12.28 5.57
C ARG A 124 -0.10 -12.67 4.74
N VAL A 125 0.14 -12.00 3.62
CA VAL A 125 1.13 -12.41 2.61
C VAL A 125 2.19 -11.35 2.41
N GLU A 126 1.80 -10.12 2.10
CA GLU A 126 2.76 -9.08 1.69
C GLU A 126 3.68 -8.66 2.85
N TRP A 127 3.12 -8.30 4.01
CA TRP A 127 3.93 -7.82 5.13
C TRP A 127 4.92 -8.86 5.67
N PRO A 128 4.54 -10.14 5.89
CA PRO A 128 5.50 -11.17 6.28
C PRO A 128 6.56 -11.42 5.21
N VAL A 129 6.18 -11.47 3.94
CA VAL A 129 7.12 -11.74 2.83
C VAL A 129 8.15 -10.60 2.71
N PHE A 130 7.72 -9.34 2.69
CA PHE A 130 8.66 -8.21 2.63
C PHE A 130 9.53 -8.08 3.88
N ALA A 131 9.00 -8.39 5.07
CA ALA A 131 9.77 -8.37 6.30
C ALA A 131 10.85 -9.45 6.31
N VAL A 132 10.49 -10.69 5.94
CA VAL A 132 11.43 -11.81 5.83
C VAL A 132 12.49 -11.52 4.78
N ILE A 133 12.08 -11.10 3.58
CA ILE A 133 13.04 -10.77 2.52
C ILE A 133 13.93 -9.60 2.95
N GLY A 134 13.38 -8.59 3.63
CA GLY A 134 14.13 -7.46 4.18
C GLY A 134 15.26 -7.87 5.14
N CYS A 135 15.05 -8.93 5.94
CA CYS A 135 16.09 -9.47 6.83
C CYS A 135 17.28 -10.06 6.07
N PHE A 136 17.08 -10.55 4.84
CA PHE A 136 18.12 -11.22 4.05
C PHE A 136 18.67 -10.38 2.89
N ILE A 137 17.88 -9.47 2.32
CA ILE A 137 18.20 -8.76 1.05
C ILE A 137 19.42 -7.84 1.14
N TRP A 138 19.79 -7.40 2.35
CA TRP A 138 20.97 -6.58 2.55
C TRP A 138 22.29 -7.37 2.34
N VAL A 139 22.29 -8.69 2.54
CA VAL A 139 23.46 -9.56 2.31
C VAL A 139 23.86 -9.59 0.84
N PRO A 140 22.98 -9.96 -0.12
CA PRO A 140 23.33 -9.91 -1.54
C PRO A 140 23.61 -8.47 -1.99
N LEU A 141 22.95 -7.47 -1.42
CA LEU A 141 23.26 -6.06 -1.74
C LEU A 141 24.71 -5.71 -1.43
N ILE A 142 25.22 -6.07 -0.25
CA ILE A 142 26.60 -5.83 0.12
C ILE A 142 27.56 -6.63 -0.78
N LEU A 143 27.25 -7.90 -1.09
CA LEU A 143 28.06 -8.70 -2.00
C LEU A 143 28.20 -8.05 -3.38
N VAL A 144 27.11 -7.53 -3.95
CA VAL A 144 27.14 -6.81 -5.23
C VAL A 144 27.97 -5.53 -5.15
N ILE A 145 27.84 -4.76 -4.06
CA ILE A 145 28.63 -3.53 -3.86
C ILE A 145 30.13 -3.83 -3.82
N PHE A 146 30.55 -4.85 -3.07
CA PHE A 146 31.96 -5.25 -3.05
C PHE A 146 32.45 -5.80 -4.38
N ALA A 147 31.60 -6.55 -5.10
CA ALA A 147 31.93 -7.04 -6.43
C ALA A 147 32.17 -5.88 -7.42
N TRP A 148 31.38 -4.80 -7.37
CA TRP A 148 31.65 -3.58 -8.14
C TRP A 148 32.96 -2.88 -7.77
N MET A 149 33.41 -3.01 -6.52
CA MET A 149 34.73 -2.54 -6.08
C MET A 149 35.87 -3.49 -6.51
N GLY A 150 35.56 -4.57 -7.24
CA GLY A 150 36.52 -5.58 -7.69
C GLY A 150 36.88 -6.62 -6.61
N ALA A 151 36.18 -6.65 -5.49
CA ALA A 151 36.45 -7.55 -4.37
C ALA A 151 35.37 -8.62 -4.24
N ASP A 152 35.74 -9.89 -4.38
CA ASP A 152 34.83 -11.02 -4.12
C ASP A 152 34.93 -11.46 -2.64
N VAL A 153 34.04 -10.93 -1.80
CA VAL A 153 34.02 -11.22 -0.35
C VAL A 153 33.68 -12.69 -0.08
N TRP A 154 32.92 -13.33 -0.96
CA TRP A 154 32.56 -14.73 -0.80
C TRP A 154 33.78 -15.64 -0.90
N VAL A 155 34.67 -15.33 -1.84
CA VAL A 155 35.93 -16.08 -2.05
C VAL A 155 37.00 -15.65 -1.05
N ASN A 156 37.16 -14.35 -0.82
CA ASN A 156 38.25 -13.82 -0.01
C ASN A 156 38.01 -13.92 1.50
N ALA A 157 36.76 -13.89 1.94
CA ALA A 157 36.40 -13.87 3.36
C ALA A 157 35.06 -14.58 3.62
N PRO A 158 34.94 -15.90 3.36
CA PRO A 158 33.68 -16.63 3.50
C PRO A 158 33.12 -16.60 4.93
N ILE A 159 33.99 -16.54 5.95
CA ILE A 159 33.59 -16.45 7.36
C ILE A 159 32.79 -15.16 7.65
N VAL A 160 33.10 -14.07 6.95
CA VAL A 160 32.38 -12.80 7.09
C VAL A 160 30.98 -12.94 6.53
N VAL A 161 30.83 -13.58 5.37
CA VAL A 161 29.51 -13.80 4.78
C VAL A 161 28.65 -14.71 5.66
N TRP A 162 29.24 -15.75 6.26
CA TRP A 162 28.53 -16.58 7.24
C TRP A 162 28.09 -15.78 8.47
N SER A 163 28.90 -14.82 8.94
CA SER A 163 28.50 -13.96 10.06
C SER A 163 27.35 -13.01 9.67
N TRP A 164 27.31 -12.49 8.44
CA TRP A 164 26.19 -11.72 7.91
C TRP A 164 24.92 -12.57 7.78
N MET A 165 25.04 -13.80 7.30
CA MET A 165 23.91 -14.74 7.26
C MET A 165 23.40 -15.05 8.67
N ALA A 166 24.29 -15.30 9.64
CA ALA A 166 23.90 -15.51 11.03
C ALA A 166 23.16 -14.29 11.61
N SER A 167 23.64 -13.08 11.31
CA SER A 167 22.98 -11.82 11.68
C SER A 167 21.58 -11.70 11.06
N ALA A 168 21.43 -12.05 9.78
CA ALA A 168 20.13 -12.08 9.10
C ALA A 168 19.15 -13.07 9.76
N PHE A 169 19.62 -14.25 10.15
CA PHE A 169 18.83 -15.23 10.91
C PHE A 169 18.45 -14.73 12.30
N VAL A 170 19.36 -14.06 13.02
CA VAL A 170 19.03 -13.43 14.31
C VAL A 170 17.97 -12.35 14.14
N CYS A 171 18.08 -11.51 13.11
CA CYS A 171 17.08 -10.50 12.77
C CYS A 171 15.72 -11.14 12.49
N LEU A 172 15.69 -12.24 11.74
CA LEU A 172 14.47 -13.01 11.46
C LEU A 172 13.85 -13.57 12.75
N LEU A 173 14.65 -14.14 13.65
CA LEU A 173 14.18 -14.69 14.92
C LEU A 173 13.61 -13.61 15.84
N ILE A 174 14.26 -12.45 15.91
CA ILE A 174 13.77 -11.28 16.66
C ILE A 174 12.44 -10.83 16.06
N LEU A 175 12.35 -10.68 14.74
CA LEU A 175 11.13 -10.25 14.06
C LEU A 175 10.00 -11.25 14.29
N TRP A 176 10.28 -12.55 14.18
CA TRP A 176 9.32 -13.60 14.48
C TRP A 176 8.85 -13.57 15.94
N GLY A 177 9.77 -13.39 16.89
CA GLY A 177 9.45 -13.25 18.31
C GLY A 177 8.58 -12.02 18.60
N VAL A 178 8.90 -10.88 17.99
CA VAL A 178 8.12 -9.64 18.09
C VAL A 178 6.72 -9.82 17.49
N VAL A 179 6.61 -10.44 16.32
CA VAL A 179 5.31 -10.73 15.67
C VAL A 179 4.48 -11.70 16.51
N TYR A 180 5.10 -12.77 17.01
CA TYR A 180 4.45 -13.74 17.89
C TYR A 180 3.94 -13.06 19.18
N TRP A 181 4.78 -12.23 19.81
CA TRP A 181 4.42 -11.49 21.01
C TRP A 181 3.31 -10.45 20.78
N MET A 182 3.33 -9.74 19.65
CA MET A 182 2.27 -8.80 19.28
C MET A 182 0.94 -9.49 18.99
N ARG A 183 0.96 -10.66 18.35
CA ARG A 183 -0.24 -11.48 18.12
C ARG A 183 -0.81 -12.01 19.45
N ARG A 184 0.06 -12.44 20.37
CA ARG A 184 -0.33 -12.95 21.69
C ARG A 184 -0.86 -11.85 22.63
N SER A 185 -0.33 -10.63 22.54
CA SER A 185 -0.72 -9.52 23.42
C SER A 185 -1.94 -8.72 22.95
N GLY A 186 -2.62 -9.14 21.86
CA GLY A 186 -3.77 -8.41 21.30
C GLY A 186 -3.41 -7.05 20.69
N ARG A 187 -2.11 -6.72 20.58
CA ARG A 187 -1.58 -5.46 20.04
C ARG A 187 -1.35 -5.50 18.52
N GLY A 188 -1.90 -6.49 17.81
CA GLY A 188 -1.84 -6.58 16.34
C GLY A 188 -2.33 -5.31 15.62
N ARG A 189 -3.22 -4.52 16.26
CA ARG A 189 -3.71 -3.22 15.78
C ARG A 189 -2.63 -2.13 15.66
N VAL A 190 -1.47 -2.26 16.31
CA VAL A 190 -0.36 -1.29 16.18
C VAL A 190 0.37 -1.47 14.86
N LEU A 191 0.48 -2.71 14.36
CA LEU A 191 1.11 -3.02 13.08
C LEU A 191 0.30 -2.49 11.88
N GLN A 192 -1.02 -2.39 12.05
CA GLN A 192 -1.95 -1.81 11.08
C GLN A 192 -1.69 -0.31 10.82
N ARG A 193 -0.95 0.39 11.69
CA ARG A 193 -0.66 1.82 11.58
C ARG A 193 0.54 2.17 10.68
N SER A 194 1.00 1.27 9.82
CA SER A 194 1.94 1.64 8.74
C SER A 194 1.31 2.73 7.84
N GLN A 195 2.13 3.59 7.22
CA GLN A 195 1.67 4.84 6.58
C GLN A 195 0.49 4.69 5.61
N ALA A 196 0.39 3.56 4.90
CA ALA A 196 -0.74 3.27 4.03
C ALA A 196 -2.06 3.05 4.79
N GLY A 197 -2.02 2.39 5.95
CA GLY A 197 -3.18 2.14 6.82
C GLY A 197 -3.80 3.44 7.34
N LYS A 198 -3.01 4.49 7.60
CA LYS A 198 -3.53 5.80 8.03
C LYS A 198 -4.37 6.50 6.95
N SER A 199 -3.96 6.40 5.69
CA SER A 199 -4.70 7.00 4.56
C SER A 199 -6.01 6.26 4.27
N VAL A 200 -5.99 4.93 4.36
CA VAL A 200 -7.15 4.07 4.15
C VAL A 200 -8.15 4.20 5.31
N TYR A 201 -7.69 4.21 6.56
CA TYR A 201 -8.55 4.44 7.73
C TYR A 201 -9.22 5.81 7.71
N ARG A 202 -8.52 6.84 7.19
CA ARG A 202 -9.09 8.18 7.01
C ARG A 202 -10.14 8.20 5.89
N ALA A 203 -9.99 7.38 4.85
CA ALA A 203 -11.00 7.22 3.81
C ALA A 203 -12.22 6.42 4.32
N GLU A 204 -12.00 5.33 5.06
CA GLU A 204 -13.07 4.55 5.71
C GLU A 204 -13.91 5.40 6.66
N GLY A 205 -13.29 6.21 7.51
CA GLY A 205 -14.04 7.11 8.42
C GLY A 205 -14.89 8.15 7.69
N VAL A 206 -14.42 8.68 6.55
CA VAL A 206 -15.20 9.61 5.72
C VAL A 206 -16.37 8.89 5.02
N LEU A 207 -16.18 7.62 4.61
CA LEU A 207 -17.23 6.81 4.00
C LEU A 207 -18.27 6.33 5.02
N GLU A 208 -17.86 6.03 6.25
CA GLU A 208 -18.76 5.65 7.34
C GLU A 208 -19.64 6.82 7.80
N GLU A 209 -19.09 8.04 7.84
CA GLU A 209 -19.89 9.27 8.05
C GLU A 209 -20.98 9.40 6.98
N LEU A 210 -20.62 9.21 5.69
CA LEU A 210 -21.57 9.26 4.57
C LEU A 210 -22.67 8.19 4.70
N ALA A 211 -22.31 6.95 5.03
CA ALA A 211 -23.27 5.86 5.22
C ALA A 211 -24.25 6.13 6.38
N ARG A 212 -23.77 6.78 7.45
CA ARG A 212 -24.62 7.19 8.58
C ARG A 212 -25.59 8.32 8.21
N PHE A 213 -25.19 9.20 7.28
CA PHE A 213 -26.06 10.26 6.75
C PHE A 213 -27.06 9.76 5.71
N GLU A 214 -26.76 8.70 4.95
CA GLU A 214 -27.70 8.10 3.98
C GLU A 214 -28.68 7.10 4.63
N GLY A 215 -28.33 6.52 5.78
CA GLY A 215 -29.15 5.53 6.49
C GLY A 215 -30.00 6.08 7.64
N GLY A 216 -29.94 7.38 7.92
CA GLY A 216 -30.78 8.08 8.92
C GLY A 216 -31.70 9.08 8.24
#